data_AF-A0A964Q4Q1-F1
#
_entry.id   AF-A0A964Q4Q1-F1
#
_cell.length_a   1.000
_cell.length_b   1.000
_cell.length_c   1.000
_cell.angle_alpha   90.00
_cell.angle_beta   90.00
_cell.angle_gamma   90.00
#
_symmetry.space_group_name_H-M   'P 1'
#
loop_
_entity.id
_entity.type
_entity.pdbx_description
1 polymer ?
#
loop_
_entity_poly.entity_id
_entity_poly.type
_entity_poly.pdbx_seq_one_letter_code
_entity_poly.pdbx_strand_id
1 'polypeptide(L)'
;MARVLPYVEQEAVYKLANVSDTTNLDANATVLSAIARPMAFLRCPTDITPGTRTDAANIAGVTVGLTSYKGVAGSNWGNGETRWRNGTPEGPFPSPTGTSDHVGVINGNGIFFRTDYLRPLKLLAITDGTSNTFMIGEAIGMKDIHTSWPYSNNVCATCGIGPNSLRTNSTEYAANDWGNVYSFRSMHSGGLQFANADASVRFVRDTIPLANYRAMCTITGGEVVNPD
;
A
#
# COMPACT_ATOMS: atom_id res chain seq x y z
N MET A 1 8.42 -2.88 -0.36
CA MET A 1 9.12 -2.77 0.94
C MET A 1 10.47 -3.46 0.93
N ALA A 2 10.59 -4.73 0.52
CA ALA A 2 11.87 -5.48 0.50
C ALA A 2 13.10 -4.75 -0.09
N ARG A 3 12.93 -3.89 -1.10
CA ARG A 3 14.03 -3.11 -1.72
C ARG A 3 14.62 -2.00 -0.84
N VAL A 4 13.94 -1.59 0.24
CA VAL A 4 14.45 -0.58 1.17
C VAL A 4 15.49 -1.15 2.14
N LEU A 5 15.49 -2.48 2.34
CA LEU A 5 16.25 -3.14 3.40
C LEU A 5 17.76 -2.84 3.44
N PRO A 6 18.48 -2.73 2.29
CA PRO A 6 19.89 -2.36 2.29
C PRO A 6 20.17 -0.96 2.88
N TYR A 7 19.16 -0.09 2.93
CA TYR A 7 19.28 1.31 3.34
C TYR A 7 18.82 1.57 4.79
N VAL A 8 18.37 0.52 5.49
CA VAL A 8 17.83 0.61 6.87
C VAL A 8 18.45 -0.46 7.78
N GLU A 9 19.74 -0.73 7.59
CA GLU A 9 20.51 -1.69 8.39
C GLU A 9 19.97 -3.14 8.32
N GLN A 10 19.26 -3.50 7.24
CA GLN A 10 18.71 -4.85 6.99
C GLN A 10 19.32 -5.52 5.76
N GLU A 11 20.54 -5.15 5.37
CA GLU A 11 21.23 -5.71 4.19
C GLU A 11 21.39 -7.25 4.28
N ALA A 12 21.64 -7.78 5.47
CA ALA A 12 21.75 -9.23 5.68
C ALA A 12 20.45 -9.96 5.34
N VAL A 13 19.29 -9.40 5.75
CA VAL A 13 17.96 -9.96 5.41
C VAL A 13 17.71 -9.84 3.92
N TYR A 14 18.06 -8.71 3.30
CA TYR A 14 17.94 -8.51 1.85
C TYR A 14 18.66 -9.60 1.05
N LYS A 15 19.93 -9.87 1.39
CA LYS A 15 20.75 -10.91 0.74
C LYS A 15 20.18 -12.31 0.97
N LEU A 16 19.78 -12.64 2.20
CA LEU A 16 19.22 -13.96 2.53
C LEU A 16 17.86 -14.21 1.88
N ALA A 17 17.01 -13.20 1.79
CA ALA A 17 15.71 -13.28 1.13
C ALA A 17 15.82 -13.33 -0.40
N ASN A 18 17.02 -13.11 -0.96
CA ASN A 18 17.29 -13.13 -2.39
C ASN A 18 16.32 -12.24 -3.19
N VAL A 19 16.14 -11.00 -2.73
CA VAL A 19 15.19 -10.05 -3.33
C VAL A 19 15.62 -9.72 -4.77
N SER A 20 14.76 -10.07 -5.73
CA SER A 20 14.90 -9.81 -7.16
C SER A 20 13.57 -9.35 -7.78
N ASP A 21 13.59 -8.93 -9.06
CA ASP A 21 12.37 -8.62 -9.82
C ASP A 21 11.45 -9.85 -10.01
N THR A 22 11.99 -11.05 -9.86
CA THR A 22 11.29 -12.33 -10.01
C THR A 22 11.28 -13.14 -8.71
N THR A 23 11.49 -12.48 -7.55
CA THR A 23 11.73 -13.14 -6.24
C THR A 23 10.86 -14.38 -6.10
N ASN A 24 11.48 -15.55 -6.20
CA ASN A 24 10.80 -16.82 -6.04
C ASN A 24 10.60 -17.06 -4.54
N LEU A 25 9.40 -16.78 -4.06
CA LEU A 25 9.04 -16.93 -2.65
C LEU A 25 8.98 -18.39 -2.18
N ASP A 26 9.18 -19.36 -3.09
CA ASP A 26 9.19 -20.81 -2.84
C ASP A 26 10.60 -21.44 -2.98
N ALA A 27 11.67 -20.65 -2.84
CA ALA A 27 13.02 -21.07 -3.23
C ALA A 27 13.66 -22.16 -2.34
N ASN A 28 13.82 -21.91 -1.03
CA ASN A 28 14.48 -22.82 -0.08
C ASN A 28 14.28 -22.37 1.38
N ALA A 29 14.64 -23.23 2.35
CA ALA A 29 14.48 -22.97 3.79
C ALA A 29 15.15 -21.67 4.28
N THR A 30 16.29 -21.27 3.69
CA THR A 30 16.99 -20.03 4.03
C THR A 30 16.17 -18.81 3.64
N VAL A 31 15.64 -18.80 2.41
CA VAL A 31 14.78 -17.73 1.90
C VAL A 31 13.49 -17.66 2.71
N LEU A 32 12.84 -18.80 2.97
CA LEU A 32 11.61 -18.88 3.77
C LEU A 32 11.83 -18.34 5.20
N SER A 33 12.96 -18.69 5.83
CA SER A 33 13.33 -18.15 7.13
C SER A 33 13.57 -16.64 7.09
N ALA A 34 14.17 -16.12 6.01
CA ALA A 34 14.44 -14.70 5.86
C ALA A 34 13.15 -13.88 5.68
N ILE A 35 12.25 -14.31 4.79
CA ILE A 35 11.00 -13.58 4.49
C ILE A 35 9.98 -13.64 5.64
N ALA A 36 10.09 -14.65 6.52
CA ALA A 36 9.27 -14.78 7.72
C ALA A 36 9.66 -13.79 8.85
N ARG A 37 10.80 -13.10 8.76
CA ARG A 37 11.29 -12.23 9.84
C ARG A 37 10.40 -11.01 10.02
N PRO A 38 9.81 -10.80 11.21
CA PRO A 38 9.20 -9.52 11.57
C PRO A 38 10.30 -8.46 11.68
N MET A 39 10.03 -7.24 11.20
CA MET A 39 10.96 -6.12 11.29
C MET A 39 10.32 -4.97 12.04
N ALA A 40 10.93 -4.57 13.17
CA ALA A 40 10.35 -3.57 14.06
C ALA A 40 10.05 -2.23 13.37
N PHE A 41 10.92 -1.76 12.47
CA PHE A 41 10.70 -0.50 11.74
C PHE A 41 9.52 -0.56 10.75
N LEU A 42 9.05 -1.76 10.39
CA LEU A 42 7.86 -1.95 9.57
C LEU A 42 6.59 -2.15 10.41
N ARG A 43 6.65 -2.01 11.73
CA ARG A 43 5.50 -2.24 12.61
C ARG A 43 5.09 -0.93 13.27
N CYS A 44 3.80 -0.62 13.18
CA CYS A 44 3.21 0.45 13.97
C CYS A 44 3.01 -0.05 15.41
N PRO A 45 3.38 0.72 16.45
CA PRO A 45 3.18 0.32 17.84
C PRO A 45 1.71 0.02 18.22
N THR A 46 0.73 0.56 17.49
CA THR A 46 -0.70 0.29 17.71
C THR A 46 -1.22 -0.92 16.95
N ASP A 47 -0.45 -1.47 15.99
CA ASP A 47 -0.84 -2.67 15.25
C ASP A 47 -0.56 -3.93 16.08
N ILE A 48 -1.61 -4.39 16.77
CA ILE A 48 -1.58 -5.62 17.59
C ILE A 48 -1.57 -6.92 16.78
N THR A 49 -1.60 -6.86 15.45
CA THR A 49 -1.52 -8.08 14.62
C THR A 49 -0.21 -8.83 14.94
N PRO A 50 -0.20 -10.18 14.97
CA PRO A 50 1.05 -10.93 15.04
C PRO A 50 2.08 -10.45 14.01
N GLY A 51 3.38 -10.59 14.30
CA GLY A 51 4.43 -10.12 13.39
C GLY A 51 4.56 -10.91 12.08
N THR A 52 3.84 -12.02 11.95
CA THR A 52 3.86 -12.92 10.78
C THR A 52 2.46 -13.39 10.43
N ARG A 53 2.31 -13.94 9.22
CA ARG A 53 1.10 -14.60 8.74
C ARG A 53 1.43 -15.75 7.78
N THR A 54 0.49 -16.66 7.57
CA THR A 54 0.62 -17.79 6.62
C THR A 54 -0.49 -17.77 5.56
N ASP A 55 -1.46 -16.87 5.68
CA ASP A 55 -2.61 -16.69 4.80
C ASP A 55 -2.47 -15.45 3.89
N ALA A 56 -1.24 -14.99 3.65
CA ALA A 56 -0.96 -13.83 2.81
C ALA A 56 -1.50 -14.04 1.39
N ALA A 57 -2.14 -13.02 0.82
CA ALA A 57 -2.73 -13.12 -0.51
C ALA A 57 -1.71 -13.50 -1.58
N ASN A 58 -2.10 -14.40 -2.49
CA ASN A 58 -1.30 -14.99 -3.58
C ASN A 58 -0.13 -15.89 -3.16
N ILE A 59 0.18 -15.98 -1.87
CA ILE A 59 1.29 -16.77 -1.32
C ILE A 59 0.86 -17.51 -0.05
N ALA A 60 -0.40 -17.94 -0.02
CA ALA A 60 -0.96 -18.69 1.11
C ALA A 60 -0.21 -20.03 1.29
N GLY A 61 0.06 -20.39 2.54
CA GLY A 61 0.92 -21.51 2.90
C GLY A 61 2.38 -21.12 3.18
N VAL A 62 2.81 -19.93 2.75
CA VAL A 62 4.15 -19.39 3.03
C VAL A 62 4.07 -18.45 4.24
N THR A 63 4.86 -18.73 5.28
CA THR A 63 4.96 -17.83 6.43
C THR A 63 5.79 -16.60 6.07
N VAL A 64 5.20 -15.42 6.17
CA VAL A 64 5.83 -14.14 5.84
C VAL A 64 5.70 -13.13 6.96
N GLY A 65 6.68 -12.23 7.07
CA GLY A 65 6.66 -11.11 7.99
C GLY A 65 5.66 -10.04 7.56
N LEU A 66 4.92 -9.51 8.53
CA LEU A 66 3.95 -8.44 8.33
C LEU A 66 4.61 -7.06 8.27
N THR A 67 3.94 -6.13 7.57
CA THR A 67 4.21 -4.69 7.59
C THR A 67 2.95 -3.97 8.06
N SER A 68 3.10 -2.86 8.76
CA SER A 68 2.01 -1.93 9.09
C SER A 68 2.01 -0.71 8.17
N TYR A 69 2.84 -0.73 7.12
CA TYR A 69 3.01 0.38 6.18
C TYR A 69 3.00 -0.14 4.75
N LYS A 70 2.31 0.59 3.88
CA LYS A 70 2.21 0.31 2.44
C LYS A 70 2.49 1.55 1.63
N GLY A 71 3.01 1.36 0.42
CA GLY A 71 3.17 2.42 -0.56
C GLY A 71 1.83 2.84 -1.18
N VAL A 72 1.73 4.12 -1.52
CA VAL A 72 0.55 4.71 -2.15
C VAL A 72 0.55 4.44 -3.65
N ALA A 73 -0.38 3.61 -4.11
CA ALA A 73 -0.61 3.34 -5.54
C ALA A 73 -1.44 4.44 -6.21
N GLY A 74 -2.09 5.28 -5.41
CA GLY A 74 -2.83 6.46 -5.85
C GLY A 74 -4.35 6.30 -5.84
N SER A 75 -5.05 7.30 -6.38
CA SER A 75 -6.51 7.31 -6.56
C SER A 75 -6.89 6.60 -7.86
N ASN A 76 -6.70 5.29 -7.88
CA ASN A 76 -6.59 4.50 -9.10
C ASN A 76 -7.60 3.34 -9.15
N TRP A 77 -8.64 3.40 -8.32
CA TRP A 77 -9.61 2.31 -8.17
C TRP A 77 -11.01 2.88 -8.02
N GLY A 78 -11.93 2.42 -8.87
CA GLY A 78 -13.36 2.41 -8.59
C GLY A 78 -13.85 0.97 -8.67
N ASN A 79 -14.07 0.30 -7.52
CA ASN A 79 -14.97 -0.86 -7.34
C ASN A 79 -14.88 -1.46 -5.93
N GLY A 80 -15.84 -1.07 -5.09
CA GLY A 80 -16.27 -1.66 -3.82
C GLY A 80 -17.42 -0.81 -3.26
N GLU A 81 -18.63 -1.35 -3.02
CA GLU A 81 -19.86 -0.59 -2.67
C GLU A 81 -20.25 0.56 -3.64
N THR A 82 -21.52 0.96 -3.68
CA THR A 82 -22.01 2.07 -4.55
C THR A 82 -21.31 3.42 -4.32
N ARG A 83 -20.64 3.60 -3.17
CA ARG A 83 -19.93 4.84 -2.81
C ARG A 83 -18.48 4.93 -3.31
N TRP A 84 -17.75 3.81 -3.49
CA TRP A 84 -16.43 3.84 -4.15
C TRP A 84 -16.57 3.77 -5.68
N ARG A 85 -17.82 3.65 -6.19
CA ARG A 85 -18.21 3.44 -7.60
C ARG A 85 -18.35 4.70 -8.46
N ASN A 86 -18.19 5.92 -7.94
CA ASN A 86 -18.23 7.10 -8.80
C ASN A 86 -16.83 7.42 -9.35
N GLY A 87 -16.56 6.92 -10.55
CA GLY A 87 -15.36 7.17 -11.33
C GLY A 87 -14.92 5.93 -12.12
N THR A 88 -14.85 6.07 -13.45
CA THR A 88 -13.89 5.30 -14.26
C THR A 88 -12.49 5.54 -13.70
N PRO A 89 -11.56 4.58 -13.69
CA PRO A 89 -10.25 4.82 -13.10
C PRO A 89 -9.53 5.92 -13.85
N GLU A 90 -9.29 7.01 -13.14
CA GLU A 90 -8.50 8.15 -13.60
C GLU A 90 -7.01 7.89 -13.36
N GLY A 91 -6.52 6.72 -13.78
CA GLY A 91 -5.10 6.59 -14.02
C GLY A 91 -4.80 7.41 -15.29
N PRO A 92 -3.99 8.49 -15.24
CA PRO A 92 -3.68 9.27 -16.44
C PRO A 92 -2.73 8.51 -17.40
N PHE A 93 -2.37 7.26 -17.06
CA PHE A 93 -1.38 6.46 -17.76
C PHE A 93 -2.00 5.16 -18.31
N PRO A 94 -1.75 4.80 -19.58
CA PRO A 94 -2.22 3.55 -20.18
C PRO A 94 -1.62 2.33 -19.45
N SER A 95 -2.43 1.28 -19.25
CA SER A 95 -1.98 0.02 -18.63
C SER A 95 -0.77 -0.56 -19.38
N PRO A 96 0.40 -0.78 -18.74
CA PRO A 96 1.60 -1.29 -19.39
C PRO A 96 1.45 -2.77 -19.79
N THR A 97 0.39 -3.46 -19.35
CA THR A 97 0.12 -4.87 -19.65
C THR A 97 -1.00 -5.08 -20.67
N GLY A 98 -1.59 -4.01 -21.23
CA GLY A 98 -2.66 -4.11 -22.22
C GLY A 98 -3.96 -4.72 -21.71
N THR A 99 -4.10 -4.89 -20.39
CA THR A 99 -5.32 -5.39 -19.75
C THR A 99 -6.28 -4.25 -19.47
N SER A 100 -7.58 -4.47 -19.71
CA SER A 100 -8.69 -3.56 -19.34
C SER A 100 -8.96 -3.54 -17.83
N ASP A 101 -8.03 -4.06 -17.03
CA ASP A 101 -8.17 -4.07 -15.58
C ASP A 101 -7.87 -2.66 -15.04
N HIS A 102 -8.97 -1.98 -14.85
CA HIS A 102 -9.16 -0.68 -14.25
C HIS A 102 -8.72 -0.62 -12.76
N VAL A 103 -8.18 -1.71 -12.22
CA VAL A 103 -7.57 -1.80 -10.90
C VAL A 103 -6.13 -1.31 -10.99
N GLY A 104 -5.89 -0.02 -10.70
CA GLY A 104 -4.59 0.64 -10.82
C GLY A 104 -3.46 0.11 -9.92
N VAL A 105 -3.60 -1.06 -9.31
CA VAL A 105 -2.52 -1.77 -8.60
C VAL A 105 -1.36 -2.11 -9.56
N ILE A 106 -1.63 -2.34 -10.85
CA ILE A 106 -0.62 -2.58 -11.89
C ILE A 106 -0.07 -1.26 -12.45
N ASN A 107 -0.88 -0.20 -12.49
CA ASN A 107 -0.45 1.08 -13.04
C ASN A 107 -0.99 2.26 -12.23
N GLY A 108 -0.37 2.49 -11.08
CA GLY A 108 -0.82 3.51 -10.14
C GLY A 108 -0.54 4.93 -10.60
N ASN A 109 -1.41 5.87 -10.23
CA ASN A 109 -1.14 7.30 -10.36
C ASN A 109 -0.50 7.90 -9.09
N GLY A 110 -0.13 7.05 -8.13
CA GLY A 110 0.71 7.38 -6.97
C GLY A 110 2.17 6.93 -7.15
N ILE A 111 2.94 6.99 -6.06
CA ILE A 111 4.40 6.77 -6.07
C ILE A 111 4.78 5.28 -6.14
N PHE A 112 4.04 4.40 -5.46
CA PHE A 112 4.39 2.98 -5.32
C PHE A 112 3.22 2.07 -5.70
N PHE A 113 3.41 1.21 -6.69
CA PHE A 113 2.41 0.25 -7.17
C PHE A 113 3.08 -1.11 -7.47
N ARG A 114 2.28 -2.16 -7.64
CA ARG A 114 2.75 -3.57 -7.67
C ARG A 114 3.84 -3.82 -8.70
N THR A 115 3.74 -3.18 -9.85
CA THR A 115 4.67 -3.35 -10.98
C THR A 115 5.44 -2.06 -11.28
N ASP A 116 5.81 -1.32 -10.24
CA ASP A 116 6.65 -0.11 -10.34
C ASP A 116 7.98 -0.34 -11.08
N TYR A 117 8.52 -1.55 -11.05
CA TYR A 117 9.71 -1.95 -11.82
C TYR A 117 9.54 -1.82 -13.34
N LEU A 118 8.30 -1.87 -13.87
CA LEU A 118 8.01 -1.65 -15.30
C LEU A 118 7.91 -0.16 -15.65
N ARG A 119 7.71 0.72 -14.67
CA ARG A 119 7.68 2.17 -14.84
C ARG A 119 8.40 2.85 -13.66
N PRO A 120 9.75 2.80 -13.64
CA PRO A 120 10.53 3.45 -12.59
C PRO A 120 10.29 4.96 -12.60
N LEU A 121 9.81 5.49 -11.47
CA LEU A 121 9.58 6.92 -11.29
C LEU A 121 10.87 7.62 -10.84
N LYS A 122 11.07 8.85 -11.34
CA LYS A 122 12.06 9.79 -10.82
C LYS A 122 11.35 10.78 -9.90
N LEU A 123 12.09 11.38 -8.96
CA LEU A 123 11.53 12.40 -8.06
C LEU A 123 10.83 13.55 -8.82
N LEU A 124 11.36 13.94 -9.99
CA LEU A 124 10.78 14.96 -10.88
C LEU A 124 9.40 14.60 -11.45
N ALA A 125 8.97 13.34 -11.36
CA ALA A 125 7.63 12.93 -11.78
C ALA A 125 6.55 13.33 -10.78
N ILE A 126 6.92 13.76 -9.56
CA ILE A 126 5.99 14.22 -8.52
C ILE A 126 5.72 15.72 -8.74
N THR A 127 4.87 16.04 -9.71
CA THR A 127 4.55 17.42 -10.08
C THR A 127 3.55 18.09 -9.15
N ASP A 128 2.81 17.32 -8.34
CA ASP A 128 1.89 17.84 -7.32
C ASP A 128 2.62 18.46 -6.10
N GLY A 129 3.94 18.29 -6.05
CA GLY A 129 4.81 18.73 -4.98
C GLY A 129 5.04 17.64 -3.94
N THR A 130 6.31 17.43 -3.57
CA THR A 130 6.70 16.34 -2.66
C THR A 130 6.08 16.45 -1.28
N SER A 131 5.74 17.67 -0.86
CA SER A 131 5.08 17.97 0.42
C SER A 131 3.56 17.81 0.39
N ASN A 132 2.95 17.58 -0.79
CA ASN A 132 1.51 17.39 -0.95
C ASN A 132 1.12 15.98 -1.42
N THR A 133 2.10 15.17 -1.83
CA THR A 133 1.86 13.79 -2.27
C THR A 133 2.15 12.79 -1.16
N PHE A 134 1.13 12.01 -0.77
CA PHE A 134 1.27 10.84 0.09
C PHE A 134 2.10 9.75 -0.59
N MET A 135 3.06 9.22 0.14
CA MET A 135 4.00 8.21 -0.34
C MET A 135 3.80 6.87 0.38
N ILE A 136 3.66 6.89 1.70
CA ILE A 136 3.47 5.71 2.54
C ILE A 136 2.32 5.97 3.50
N GLY A 137 1.44 5.00 3.67
CA GLY A 137 0.37 5.06 4.66
C GLY A 137 0.29 3.79 5.50
N GLU A 138 -0.43 3.88 6.61
CA GLU A 138 -0.63 2.74 7.51
C GLU A 138 -1.55 1.66 6.92
N ALA A 139 -1.27 0.42 7.28
CA ALA A 139 -2.07 -0.76 6.96
C ALA A 139 -2.08 -1.73 8.15
N ILE A 140 -3.08 -2.61 8.22
CA ILE A 140 -3.22 -3.60 9.28
C ILE A 140 -3.39 -4.99 8.68
N GLY A 141 -2.47 -5.91 9.00
CA GLY A 141 -2.51 -7.28 8.48
C GLY A 141 -3.76 -8.08 8.87
N MET A 142 -4.35 -7.80 10.03
CA MET A 142 -5.63 -8.37 10.47
C MET A 142 -6.85 -7.86 9.68
N LYS A 143 -6.75 -6.71 9.02
CA LYS A 143 -7.85 -6.09 8.25
C LYS A 143 -7.69 -6.25 6.74
N ASP A 144 -6.51 -6.64 6.27
CA ASP A 144 -6.22 -6.87 4.85
C ASP A 144 -5.15 -7.95 4.69
N ILE A 145 -5.50 -9.04 4.00
CA ILE A 145 -4.58 -10.15 3.73
C ILE A 145 -3.47 -9.83 2.72
N HIS A 146 -3.57 -8.72 1.99
CA HIS A 146 -2.53 -8.21 1.10
C HIS A 146 -1.52 -7.36 1.86
N THR A 147 -1.07 -7.82 3.01
CA THR A 147 -0.16 -7.08 3.87
C THR A 147 0.95 -8.03 4.28
N SER A 148 2.17 -7.75 3.83
CA SER A 148 3.42 -8.47 4.13
C SER A 148 4.57 -7.70 3.49
N TRP A 149 5.77 -7.70 4.07
CA TRP A 149 6.90 -6.94 3.50
C TRP A 149 7.60 -7.55 2.27
N PRO A 150 7.64 -8.89 2.06
CA PRO A 150 8.48 -9.49 1.03
C PRO A 150 7.83 -9.53 -0.36
N TYR A 151 6.49 -9.40 -0.46
CA TYR A 151 5.77 -9.57 -1.73
C TYR A 151 5.22 -8.25 -2.28
N SER A 152 5.45 -7.96 -3.56
CA SER A 152 5.10 -6.66 -4.18
C SER A 152 3.60 -6.34 -4.15
N ASN A 153 2.75 -7.35 -4.32
CA ASN A 153 1.29 -7.20 -4.24
C ASN A 153 0.78 -7.02 -2.79
N ASN A 154 1.66 -7.02 -1.79
CA ASN A 154 1.30 -6.92 -0.38
C ASN A 154 1.84 -5.64 0.29
N VAL A 155 2.50 -4.78 -0.49
CA VAL A 155 3.19 -3.57 -0.01
C VAL A 155 2.71 -2.30 -0.68
N CYS A 156 1.60 -2.33 -1.41
CA CYS A 156 0.94 -1.15 -1.95
C CYS A 156 -0.57 -1.19 -1.67
N ALA A 157 -1.22 -0.04 -1.65
CA ALA A 157 -2.66 0.10 -1.44
C ALA A 157 -3.24 1.27 -2.23
N THR A 158 -4.56 1.23 -2.49
CA THR A 158 -5.25 2.30 -3.20
C THR A 158 -5.78 3.36 -2.24
N CYS A 159 -5.85 4.61 -2.73
CA CYS A 159 -6.64 5.68 -2.13
C CYS A 159 -8.03 5.83 -2.76
N GLY A 160 -8.42 4.91 -3.67
CA GLY A 160 -9.79 4.82 -4.19
C GLY A 160 -10.81 4.50 -3.09
N ILE A 161 -10.37 3.90 -1.99
CA ILE A 161 -11.15 3.57 -0.80
C ILE A 161 -10.70 4.51 0.31
N GLY A 162 -11.64 5.13 1.02
CA GLY A 162 -11.34 6.06 2.10
C GLY A 162 -10.62 5.38 3.28
N PRO A 163 -9.96 6.17 4.15
CA PRO A 163 -9.26 5.59 5.28
C PRO A 163 -10.20 4.88 6.26
N ASN A 164 -9.74 3.75 6.84
CA ASN A 164 -10.52 2.96 7.81
C ASN A 164 -11.95 2.62 7.36
N SER A 165 -12.18 2.49 6.05
CA SER A 165 -13.52 2.34 5.48
C SER A 165 -14.27 1.13 6.04
N LEU A 166 -15.47 1.37 6.56
CA LEU A 166 -16.45 0.38 7.02
C LEU A 166 -17.61 0.30 6.04
N ARG A 167 -18.29 -0.84 5.90
CA ARG A 167 -19.53 -0.98 5.10
C ARG A 167 -20.56 0.10 5.43
N THR A 168 -21.54 0.34 4.56
CA THR A 168 -22.66 1.29 4.84
C THR A 168 -23.41 1.01 6.13
N ASN A 169 -23.47 -0.24 6.58
CA ASN A 169 -24.05 -0.62 7.88
C ASN A 169 -23.07 -0.51 9.05
N SER A 170 -21.96 0.23 8.89
CA SER A 170 -20.90 0.45 9.89
C SER A 170 -20.18 -0.82 10.36
N THR A 171 -20.20 -1.90 9.59
CA THR A 171 -19.45 -3.12 9.90
C THR A 171 -18.14 -3.24 9.13
N GLU A 172 -17.20 -3.99 9.69
CA GLU A 172 -15.88 -4.24 9.11
C GLU A 172 -15.93 -5.22 7.93
N TYR A 173 -15.22 -4.90 6.85
CA TYR A 173 -15.03 -5.84 5.75
C TYR A 173 -14.22 -7.07 6.20
N ALA A 174 -14.43 -8.20 5.54
CA ALA A 174 -13.59 -9.38 5.78
C ALA A 174 -12.18 -9.09 5.25
N ALA A 175 -11.13 -9.57 5.92
CA ALA A 175 -9.75 -9.27 5.53
C ALA A 175 -9.36 -9.79 4.12
N ASN A 176 -10.10 -10.76 3.60
CA ASN A 176 -9.94 -11.31 2.24
C ASN A 176 -10.85 -10.65 1.19
N ASP A 177 -11.68 -9.68 1.57
CA ASP A 177 -12.51 -8.88 0.67
C ASP A 177 -11.67 -7.79 0.00
N TRP A 178 -10.70 -8.22 -0.80
CA TRP A 178 -9.65 -7.37 -1.38
C TRP A 178 -10.20 -6.14 -2.10
N GLY A 179 -11.38 -6.26 -2.73
CA GLY A 179 -12.08 -5.15 -3.39
C GLY A 179 -12.47 -3.99 -2.47
N ASN A 180 -12.53 -4.23 -1.16
CA ASN A 180 -12.94 -3.26 -0.16
C ASN A 180 -11.88 -2.99 0.92
N VAL A 181 -10.83 -3.81 1.00
CA VAL A 181 -9.81 -3.68 2.06
C VAL A 181 -8.41 -3.36 1.59
N TYR A 182 -8.11 -3.42 0.28
CA TYR A 182 -6.79 -3.09 -0.30
C TYR A 182 -6.51 -1.57 -0.24
N SER A 183 -6.50 -1.05 0.97
CA SER A 183 -6.66 0.36 1.34
C SER A 183 -5.82 0.64 2.58
N PHE A 184 -5.85 1.88 3.03
CA PHE A 184 -5.11 2.32 4.21
C PHE A 184 -5.98 2.27 5.46
N ARG A 185 -5.42 1.71 6.54
CA ARG A 185 -6.12 1.42 7.79
C ARG A 185 -5.17 1.51 8.97
N SER A 186 -5.67 1.94 10.12
CA SER A 186 -4.91 2.07 11.35
C SER A 186 -5.77 1.79 12.59
N MET A 187 -5.09 1.49 13.71
CA MET A 187 -5.72 1.34 15.03
C MET A 187 -5.64 2.64 15.83
N HIS A 188 -5.05 3.69 15.27
CA HIS A 188 -5.15 5.02 15.84
C HIS A 188 -6.60 5.51 15.84
N SER A 189 -6.99 6.20 16.91
CA SER A 189 -8.36 6.70 17.05
C SER A 189 -8.62 7.83 16.06
N GLY A 190 -9.64 7.66 15.20
CA GLY A 190 -10.16 8.72 14.33
C GLY A 190 -9.32 9.00 13.07
N GLY A 191 -8.35 8.15 12.75
CA GLY A 191 -7.48 8.35 11.60
C GLY A 191 -6.28 7.43 11.55
N LEU A 192 -5.31 7.83 10.74
CA LEU A 192 -4.09 7.07 10.44
C LEU A 192 -2.98 8.00 9.97
N GLN A 193 -1.75 7.52 10.05
CA GLN A 193 -0.58 8.28 9.63
C GLN A 193 -0.27 8.05 8.14
N PHE A 194 0.12 9.14 7.48
CA PHE A 194 0.75 9.12 6.16
C PHE A 194 2.09 9.87 6.20
N ALA A 195 3.06 9.36 5.46
CA ALA A 195 4.29 10.06 5.13
C ALA A 195 4.20 10.57 3.68
N ASN A 196 4.55 11.83 3.48
CA ASN A 196 4.62 12.47 2.18
C ASN A 196 5.95 12.16 1.49
N ALA A 197 6.07 12.48 0.20
CA ALA A 197 7.29 12.22 -0.56
C ALA A 197 8.51 13.02 -0.09
N ASP A 198 8.29 14.12 0.64
CA ASP A 198 9.33 14.90 1.32
C ASP A 198 9.66 14.41 2.74
N ALA A 199 9.11 13.25 3.13
CA ALA A 199 9.22 12.65 4.46
C ALA A 199 8.51 13.40 5.60
N SER A 200 7.73 14.46 5.32
CA SER A 200 6.81 15.00 6.32
C SER A 200 5.72 13.98 6.66
N VAL A 201 5.31 13.92 7.94
CA VAL A 201 4.28 12.98 8.42
C VAL A 201 3.04 13.76 8.83
N ARG A 202 1.87 13.27 8.43
CA ARG A 202 0.57 13.90 8.72
C ARG A 202 -0.42 12.85 9.22
N PHE A 203 -1.21 13.27 10.20
CA PHE A 203 -2.38 12.51 10.63
C PHE A 203 -3.56 12.85 9.72
N VAL A 204 -4.15 11.83 9.10
CA VAL A 204 -5.32 11.96 8.22
C VAL A 204 -6.53 11.43 8.97
N ARG A 205 -7.58 12.23 9.09
CA ARG A 205 -8.81 11.83 9.77
C ARG A 205 -9.60 10.84 8.93
N ASP A 206 -10.32 9.92 9.57
CA ASP A 206 -11.27 9.01 8.90
C ASP A 206 -12.36 9.79 8.13
N THR A 207 -12.66 11.00 8.59
CA THR A 207 -13.69 11.89 8.03
C THR A 207 -13.19 12.79 6.89
N ILE A 208 -11.93 12.62 6.44
CA ILE A 208 -11.41 13.42 5.33
C ILE A 208 -12.34 13.30 4.10
N PRO A 209 -12.68 14.42 3.41
CA PRO A 209 -13.41 14.33 2.17
C PRO A 209 -12.67 13.45 1.17
N LEU A 210 -13.37 12.45 0.60
CA LEU A 210 -12.74 11.46 -0.27
C LEU A 210 -12.01 12.09 -1.47
N ALA A 211 -12.54 13.19 -2.02
CA ALA A 211 -11.88 13.94 -3.09
C ALA A 211 -10.51 14.48 -2.65
N ASN A 212 -10.43 15.12 -1.49
CA ASN A 212 -9.17 15.65 -0.95
C ASN A 212 -8.16 14.53 -0.67
N TYR A 213 -8.63 13.43 -0.09
CA TYR A 213 -7.79 12.26 0.16
C TYR A 213 -7.21 11.68 -1.12
N ARG A 214 -8.04 11.53 -2.16
CA ARG A 214 -7.65 11.01 -3.47
C ARG A 214 -6.64 11.90 -4.18
N ALA A 215 -6.85 13.21 -4.14
CA ALA A 215 -5.95 14.21 -4.72
C ALA A 215 -4.54 14.14 -4.11
N MET A 216 -4.43 14.02 -2.78
CA MET A 216 -3.13 13.89 -2.12
C MET A 216 -2.41 12.57 -2.44
N CYS A 217 -3.08 11.58 -3.04
CA CYS A 217 -2.47 10.32 -3.41
C CYS A 217 -1.95 10.27 -4.85
N THR A 218 -2.10 11.34 -5.64
CA THR A 218 -1.58 11.41 -7.01
C THR A 218 -0.22 12.10 -7.10
N ILE A 219 0.52 11.82 -8.18
CA ILE A 219 1.77 12.52 -8.49
C ILE A 219 1.61 13.65 -9.53
N THR A 220 0.49 13.68 -10.28
CA THR A 220 0.25 14.62 -11.40
C THR A 220 -1.20 15.15 -11.50
N GLY A 221 -1.91 15.29 -10.38
CA GLY A 221 -3.28 15.82 -10.31
C GLY A 221 -3.38 17.35 -10.41
N GLY A 222 -2.33 18.10 -10.08
CA GLY A 222 -2.28 19.57 -10.16
C GLY A 222 -3.11 20.32 -9.10
N GLU A 223 -3.64 19.61 -8.11
CA GLU A 223 -4.55 20.14 -7.09
C GLU A 223 -3.79 20.59 -5.83
N VAL A 224 -3.98 21.83 -5.38
CA VAL A 224 -3.53 22.28 -4.06
C VAL A 224 -4.60 21.90 -3.05
N VAL A 225 -4.34 20.89 -2.22
CA VAL A 225 -5.34 20.34 -1.29
C VAL A 225 -4.91 20.55 0.16
N ASN A 226 -5.85 21.04 0.98
CA ASN A 226 -5.67 21.14 2.42
C ASN A 226 -6.11 19.81 3.10
N PRO A 227 -5.27 19.19 3.94
CA PRO A 227 -5.62 17.98 4.69
C PRO A 227 -6.61 18.18 5.86
N ASP A 228 -6.95 19.42 6.21
CA ASP A 228 -7.79 19.76 7.38
C ASP A 228 -9.31 19.65 7.15
#